data_AF-A0A917S6Z2-F1
#
_entry.id   AF-A0A917S6Z2-F1
#
_cell.length_a   1.000
_cell.length_b   1.000
_cell.length_c   1.000
_cell.angle_alpha   90.00
_cell.angle_beta   90.00
_cell.angle_gamma   90.00
#
_symmetry.space_group_name_H-M   'P 1'
#
loop_
_entity.id
_entity.type
_entity.pdbx_description
1 polymer ?
#
loop_
_entity_poly.entity_id
_entity_poly.type
_entity_poly.pdbx_seq_one_letter_code
_entity_poly.pdbx_strand_id
1 'polypeptide(L)'
;MLIEIYADVVDVWAYIARRRLERALETITAADLPAVRPTVVWRPFLIDPTAPSPSEELVPGDELMDSVLQQSAPGVGAAIRRLEAGQAARDEGLELPDPRWRPSSWAAHRLIAAALEHGPQTQDEVVEEILNAHFVAGRDINGLDLLAPLAEQYRLPAPVRLEREGSGPASALAYLQPGFPPDDLLERATREAQLFGQAIGVTESPTFVIDQTIVEVGAVSATVLAARIAEFAGRPVSPVPEEVRRVRAARSLLEARNPRGSLYLLAPLRPEYDGDRGFETLTARALAASASLEPARTKLAELLERWPDDAYLQLLMGKTLKRLGHPDADKHLSLATAMDPEYLDF
;
A
#
# COMPACT_ATOMS: atom_id res chain seq x y z
N MET A 1 -19.86 5.49 -8.44
CA MET A 1 -18.43 5.74 -8.75
C MET A 1 -17.64 5.52 -7.49
N LEU A 2 -16.60 4.70 -7.52
CA LEU A 2 -15.74 4.44 -6.35
C LEU A 2 -14.58 5.43 -6.36
N ILE A 3 -14.39 6.12 -5.25
CA ILE A 3 -13.26 7.02 -4.99
C ILE A 3 -12.45 6.36 -3.88
N GLU A 4 -11.23 5.93 -4.20
CA GLU A 4 -10.30 5.36 -3.24
C GLU A 4 -9.33 6.44 -2.78
N ILE A 5 -9.16 6.59 -1.47
CA ILE A 5 -8.19 7.52 -0.87
C ILE A 5 -7.08 6.68 -0.27
N TYR A 6 -5.92 6.66 -0.92
CA TYR A 6 -4.71 6.10 -0.33
C TYR A 6 -4.08 7.14 0.58
N ALA A 7 -4.13 6.91 1.88
CA ALA A 7 -3.64 7.86 2.85
C ALA A 7 -3.12 7.16 4.11
N ASP A 8 -2.20 7.81 4.81
CA ASP A 8 -1.80 7.40 6.14
C ASP A 8 -2.50 8.26 7.20
N VAL A 9 -2.91 7.65 8.30
CA VAL A 9 -3.64 8.34 9.38
C VAL A 9 -2.72 9.13 10.33
N VAL A 10 -1.41 9.05 10.10
CA VAL A 10 -0.39 9.92 10.73
C VAL A 10 -0.01 11.11 9.84
N ASP A 11 -0.60 11.23 8.65
CA ASP A 11 -0.37 12.36 7.74
C ASP A 11 -1.45 13.44 7.90
N VAL A 12 -1.04 14.64 8.32
CA VAL A 12 -1.97 15.76 8.55
C VAL A 12 -2.69 16.16 7.27
N TRP A 13 -2.04 15.99 6.11
CA TRP A 13 -2.65 16.29 4.82
C TRP A 13 -3.78 15.34 4.49
N ALA A 14 -3.78 14.10 4.98
CA ALA A 14 -4.92 13.19 4.87
C ALA A 14 -6.16 13.76 5.59
N TYR A 15 -5.99 14.36 6.76
CA TYR A 15 -7.11 14.96 7.51
C TYR A 15 -7.67 16.20 6.79
N ILE A 16 -6.78 17.07 6.31
CA ILE A 16 -7.17 18.24 5.51
C ILE A 16 -7.88 17.80 4.21
N ALA A 17 -7.31 16.82 3.52
CA ALA A 17 -7.87 16.29 2.27
C ALA A 17 -9.26 15.68 2.47
N ARG A 18 -9.53 15.06 3.62
CA ARG A 18 -10.88 14.58 3.95
C ARG A 18 -11.90 15.71 4.00
N ARG A 19 -11.63 16.79 4.74
CA ARG A 19 -12.51 17.96 4.79
C ARG A 19 -12.73 18.57 3.41
N ARG A 20 -11.67 18.63 2.62
CA ARG A 20 -11.74 19.13 1.24
C ARG A 20 -12.56 18.23 0.33
N LEU A 21 -12.47 16.91 0.52
CA LEU A 21 -13.30 15.95 -0.19
C LEU A 21 -14.77 16.10 0.19
N GLU A 22 -15.11 16.19 1.48
CA GLU A 22 -16.49 16.41 1.96
C GLU A 22 -17.13 17.59 1.21
N ARG A 23 -16.45 18.74 1.19
CA ARG A 23 -16.89 19.96 0.47
C ARG A 23 -16.93 19.79 -1.05
N ALA A 24 -16.00 19.03 -1.62
CA ALA A 24 -15.98 18.72 -3.05
C ALA A 24 -17.21 17.87 -3.44
N LEU A 25 -17.56 16.87 -2.62
CA LEU A 25 -18.73 16.02 -2.84
C LEU A 25 -20.05 16.78 -2.64
N GLU A 26 -20.13 17.71 -1.69
CA GLU A 26 -21.26 18.64 -1.57
C GLU A 26 -21.45 19.47 -2.85
N THR A 27 -20.36 19.99 -3.40
CA THR A 27 -20.38 20.78 -4.64
C THR A 27 -20.87 19.94 -5.83
N ILE A 28 -20.39 18.69 -5.96
CA ILE A 28 -20.83 17.76 -7.00
C ILE A 28 -22.32 17.41 -6.84
N THR A 29 -22.76 17.19 -5.60
CA THR A 29 -24.16 16.86 -5.30
C THR A 29 -25.08 18.04 -5.62
N ALA A 30 -24.69 19.27 -5.25
CA ALA A 30 -25.45 20.48 -5.53
C ALA A 30 -25.54 20.80 -7.03
N ALA A 31 -24.56 20.39 -7.83
CA ALA A 31 -24.57 20.53 -9.28
C ALA A 31 -25.52 19.55 -9.99
N ASP A 32 -26.17 18.63 -9.25
CA ASP A 32 -27.09 17.59 -9.76
C ASP A 32 -26.51 16.81 -10.95
N LEU A 33 -25.22 16.48 -10.88
CA LEU A 33 -24.54 15.74 -11.95
C LEU A 33 -25.14 14.31 -12.00
N PRO A 34 -25.90 13.96 -13.06
CA PRO A 34 -26.87 12.86 -13.06
C PRO A 34 -26.30 11.43 -12.99
N ALA A 35 -24.99 11.28 -12.75
CA ALA A 35 -24.28 9.99 -12.75
C ALA A 35 -23.33 9.79 -11.55
N VAL A 36 -23.31 10.69 -10.56
CA VAL A 36 -22.34 10.64 -9.46
C VAL A 36 -23.04 10.28 -8.15
N ARG A 37 -23.17 8.98 -7.87
CA ARG A 37 -23.22 8.52 -6.47
C ARG A 37 -21.80 8.10 -6.08
N PRO A 38 -21.03 9.01 -5.44
CA PRO A 38 -19.68 8.72 -5.03
C PRO A 38 -19.73 7.78 -3.83
N THR A 39 -18.88 6.76 -3.84
CA THR A 39 -18.60 5.90 -2.71
C THR A 39 -17.14 6.12 -2.37
N VAL A 40 -16.85 6.56 -1.16
CA VAL A 40 -15.49 6.85 -0.71
C VAL A 40 -14.97 5.66 0.09
N VAL A 41 -13.79 5.16 -0.25
CA VAL A 41 -13.13 4.07 0.46
C VAL A 41 -11.72 4.48 0.81
N TRP A 42 -11.36 4.32 2.08
CA TRP A 42 -10.02 4.56 2.58
C TRP A 42 -9.14 3.34 2.35
N ARG A 43 -7.93 3.59 1.85
CA ARG A 43 -6.92 2.59 1.53
C ARG A 43 -5.63 2.88 2.28
N PRO A 44 -4.94 1.84 2.77
CA PRO A 44 -3.75 2.04 3.58
C PRO A 44 -2.58 2.57 2.75
N PHE A 45 -1.98 3.64 3.24
CA PHE A 45 -0.63 4.09 2.88
C PHE A 45 0.22 4.14 4.16
N LEU A 46 1.53 3.88 4.04
CA LEU A 46 2.46 3.98 5.15
C LEU A 46 3.52 5.01 4.81
N ILE A 47 3.41 6.20 5.40
CA ILE A 47 4.39 7.27 5.23
C ILE A 47 5.68 6.96 5.99
N ASP A 48 5.56 6.34 7.17
CA ASP A 48 6.68 5.83 7.96
C ASP A 48 6.59 4.30 8.11
N PRO A 49 7.08 3.52 7.14
CA PRO A 49 7.16 2.07 7.29
C PRO A 49 8.14 1.63 8.39
N THR A 50 8.94 2.54 8.94
CA THR A 50 9.91 2.28 10.01
C THR A 50 9.41 2.71 11.39
N ALA A 51 8.17 3.21 11.49
CA ALA A 51 7.59 3.64 12.75
C ALA A 51 7.62 2.51 13.80
N PRO A 52 7.94 2.84 15.06
CA PRO A 52 8.13 1.86 16.11
C PRO A 52 6.80 1.31 16.62
N SER A 53 6.88 0.11 17.20
CA SER A 53 5.84 -0.47 18.05
C SER A 53 6.53 -1.16 19.24
N PRO A 54 6.41 -0.64 20.47
CA PRO A 54 5.48 0.40 20.92
C PRO A 54 5.79 1.79 20.35
N SER A 55 4.79 2.68 20.37
CA SER A 55 4.91 4.07 19.91
C SER A 55 5.91 4.85 20.75
N GLU A 56 6.61 5.78 20.10
CA GLU A 56 7.55 6.70 20.75
C GLU A 56 6.97 8.11 20.78
N GLU A 57 7.31 8.93 21.78
CA GLU A 57 6.90 10.33 21.78
C GLU A 57 7.65 11.11 20.70
N LEU A 58 6.95 11.99 19.98
CA LEU A 58 7.55 12.89 19.00
C LEU A 58 8.40 13.93 19.70
N VAL A 59 9.66 14.02 19.29
CA VAL A 59 10.57 15.09 19.72
C VAL A 59 10.45 16.26 18.74
N PRO A 60 10.17 17.49 19.19
CA PRO A 60 10.15 18.65 18.30
C PRO A 60 11.49 18.83 17.59
N GLY A 61 11.46 18.91 16.25
CA GLY A 61 12.67 19.04 15.44
C GLY A 61 13.39 17.73 15.11
N ASP A 62 12.71 16.58 15.27
CA ASP A 62 13.21 15.29 14.80
C ASP A 62 13.37 15.28 13.27
N GLU A 63 14.62 15.28 12.81
CA GLU A 63 15.00 15.24 11.39
C GLU A 63 14.47 13.99 10.67
N LEU A 64 14.29 12.88 11.38
CA LEU A 64 13.75 11.66 10.82
C LEU A 64 12.27 11.83 10.49
N MET A 65 11.49 12.41 11.39
CA MET A 65 10.09 12.74 11.12
C MET A 65 9.97 13.76 9.99
N ASP A 66 10.88 14.73 9.94
CA ASP A 66 10.93 15.70 8.84
C ASP A 66 11.25 15.08 7.48
N SER A 67 12.03 13.99 7.45
CA SER A 67 12.29 13.23 6.24
C SER A 67 11.11 12.33 5.83
N VAL A 68 10.41 11.74 6.80
CA VAL A 68 9.20 10.93 6.59
C VAL A 68 8.08 11.78 5.99
N LEU A 69 7.83 12.95 6.58
CA LEU A 69 6.80 13.89 6.12
C LEU A 69 7.06 14.45 4.71
N GLN A 70 8.26 14.29 4.14
CA GLN A 70 8.52 14.63 2.74
C GLN A 70 7.78 13.71 1.76
N GLN A 71 7.40 12.50 2.17
CA GLN A 71 6.58 11.61 1.34
C GLN A 71 5.14 12.11 1.15
N SER A 72 4.67 13.10 1.94
CA SER A 72 3.39 13.78 1.68
C SER A 72 3.48 14.85 0.58
N ALA A 73 4.69 15.31 0.22
CA ALA A 73 4.99 15.97 -1.07
C ALA A 73 6.50 16.34 -1.14
N PRO A 74 7.29 15.77 -2.07
CA PRO A 74 8.73 16.02 -2.16
C PRO A 74 9.11 17.48 -2.45
N GLY A 75 10.23 17.97 -1.88
CA GLY A 75 10.93 19.17 -2.37
C GLY A 75 10.68 20.51 -1.66
N VAL A 76 9.85 20.55 -0.61
CA VAL A 76 9.68 21.74 0.27
C VAL A 76 10.24 21.43 1.66
N GLY A 77 10.91 22.40 2.29
CA GLY A 77 11.46 22.22 3.64
C GLY A 77 10.36 21.95 4.68
N ALA A 78 10.59 20.99 5.58
CA ALA A 78 9.60 20.51 6.54
C ALA A 78 8.98 21.62 7.41
N ALA A 79 9.76 22.62 7.82
CA ALA A 79 9.28 23.76 8.61
C ALA A 79 8.23 24.63 7.87
N ILE A 80 8.46 24.90 6.58
CA ILE A 80 7.50 25.65 5.74
C ILE A 80 6.20 24.85 5.62
N ARG A 81 6.32 23.53 5.45
CA ARG A 81 5.17 22.64 5.29
C ARG A 81 4.35 22.49 6.57
N ARG A 82 4.97 22.49 7.75
CA ARG A 82 4.24 22.55 9.02
C ARG A 82 3.39 23.82 9.14
N LEU A 83 3.94 24.98 8.73
CA LEU A 83 3.19 26.24 8.71
C LEU A 83 2.03 26.21 7.70
N GLU A 84 2.29 25.72 6.49
CA GLU A 84 1.26 25.56 5.44
C GLU A 84 0.15 24.60 5.89
N ALA A 85 0.50 23.47 6.49
CA ALA A 85 -0.46 22.52 7.04
C ALA A 85 -1.30 23.15 8.15
N GLY A 86 -0.69 23.91 9.06
CA GLY A 86 -1.42 24.62 10.12
C GLY A 86 -2.40 25.66 9.59
N GLN A 87 -2.03 26.42 8.54
CA GLN A 87 -2.96 27.36 7.91
C GLN A 87 -4.08 26.63 7.15
N ALA A 88 -3.73 25.63 6.35
CA ALA A 88 -4.70 24.84 5.59
C ALA A 88 -5.69 24.12 6.50
N ALA A 89 -5.25 23.60 7.64
CA ALA A 89 -6.12 23.01 8.65
C ALA A 89 -7.14 24.02 9.17
N ARG A 90 -6.72 25.24 9.54
CA ARG A 90 -7.63 26.29 10.00
C ARG A 90 -8.63 26.72 8.93
N ASP A 91 -8.22 26.79 7.67
CA ASP A 91 -9.10 27.11 6.54
C ASP A 91 -10.22 26.06 6.37
N GLU A 92 -9.97 24.82 6.82
CA GLU A 92 -10.95 23.74 6.89
C GLU A 92 -11.61 23.58 8.28
N GLY A 93 -11.42 24.56 9.17
CA GLY A 93 -12.03 24.55 10.52
C GLY A 93 -11.40 23.58 11.50
N LEU A 94 -10.17 23.10 11.24
CA LEU A 94 -9.45 22.19 12.10
C LEU A 94 -8.46 22.96 13.00
N GLU A 95 -8.62 22.81 14.31
CA GLU A 95 -7.63 23.24 15.31
C GLU A 95 -6.76 22.04 15.68
N LEU A 96 -5.58 21.97 15.06
CA LEU A 96 -4.66 20.84 15.20
C LEU A 96 -3.47 21.21 16.10
N PRO A 97 -3.45 20.78 17.38
CA PRO A 97 -2.20 20.77 18.15
C PRO A 97 -1.17 19.82 17.51
N ASP A 98 0.10 19.95 17.87
CA ASP A 98 1.13 19.03 17.40
C ASP A 98 0.85 17.61 17.95
N PRO A 99 0.90 16.56 17.11
CA PRO A 99 0.71 15.20 17.56
C PRO A 99 1.80 14.80 18.56
N ARG A 100 1.42 13.99 19.56
CA ARG A 100 2.32 13.56 20.64
C ARG A 100 3.19 12.35 20.27
N TRP A 101 2.69 11.48 19.39
CA TRP A 101 3.26 10.15 19.18
C TRP A 101 3.79 9.97 17.77
N ARG A 102 4.83 9.16 17.61
CA ARG A 102 5.27 8.52 16.38
C ARG A 102 4.85 7.04 16.44
N PRO A 103 3.63 6.71 15.98
CA PRO A 103 3.09 5.37 16.05
C PRO A 103 3.29 4.61 14.73
N SER A 104 3.42 3.29 14.81
CA SER A 104 3.02 2.44 13.69
C SER A 104 1.51 2.63 13.44
N SER A 105 1.13 3.06 12.24
CA SER A 105 -0.27 3.20 11.85
C SER A 105 -0.92 1.88 11.38
N TRP A 106 -0.17 0.77 11.37
CA TRP A 106 -0.66 -0.48 10.77
C TRP A 106 -1.88 -1.07 11.52
N ALA A 107 -1.87 -1.05 12.85
CA ALA A 107 -3.01 -1.53 13.64
C ALA A 107 -4.28 -0.69 13.39
N ALA A 108 -4.12 0.62 13.23
CA ALA A 108 -5.20 1.53 12.84
C ALA A 108 -5.72 1.23 11.42
N HIS A 109 -4.82 1.02 10.45
CA HIS A 109 -5.20 0.65 9.08
C HIS A 109 -5.98 -0.67 9.00
N ARG A 110 -5.61 -1.66 9.82
CA ARG A 110 -6.38 -2.90 9.92
C ARG A 110 -7.78 -2.67 10.48
N LEU A 111 -7.92 -1.83 11.51
CA LEU A 111 -9.23 -1.48 12.05
C LEU A 111 -10.11 -0.74 11.02
N ILE A 112 -9.50 0.18 10.26
CA ILE A 112 -10.15 0.88 9.13
C ILE A 112 -10.56 -0.10 8.02
N ALA A 113 -9.72 -1.08 7.71
CA ALA A 113 -10.06 -2.11 6.73
C ALA A 113 -11.25 -2.97 7.21
N ALA A 114 -11.31 -3.31 8.50
CA ALA A 114 -12.44 -4.05 9.07
C ALA A 114 -13.74 -3.23 9.09
N ALA A 115 -13.65 -1.92 9.32
CA ALA A 115 -14.79 -1.01 9.28
C ALA A 115 -15.48 -0.98 7.90
N LEU A 116 -14.73 -1.20 6.81
CA LEU A 116 -15.28 -1.27 5.46
C LEU A 116 -16.29 -2.41 5.28
N GLU A 117 -16.18 -3.52 6.03
CA GLU A 117 -17.15 -4.62 5.98
C GLU A 117 -18.54 -4.20 6.46
N HIS A 118 -18.61 -3.17 7.30
CA HIS A 118 -19.85 -2.55 7.78
C HIS A 118 -20.34 -1.43 6.84
N GLY A 119 -19.52 -1.03 5.88
CA GLY A 119 -19.85 -0.10 4.81
C GLY A 119 -18.91 1.11 4.75
N PRO A 120 -18.90 1.81 3.61
CA PRO A 120 -18.04 2.99 3.38
C PRO A 120 -18.23 4.11 4.42
N GLN A 121 -19.46 4.32 4.89
CA GLN A 121 -19.75 5.35 5.88
C GLN A 121 -19.13 5.02 7.24
N THR A 122 -19.28 3.78 7.73
CA THR A 122 -18.65 3.34 8.98
C THR A 122 -17.12 3.39 8.89
N GLN A 123 -16.55 3.07 7.72
CA GLN A 123 -15.12 3.24 7.51
C GLN A 123 -14.69 4.71 7.67
N ASP A 124 -15.42 5.65 7.08
CA ASP A 124 -15.12 7.07 7.17
C ASP A 124 -15.25 7.61 8.61
N GLU A 125 -16.26 7.16 9.36
CA GLU A 125 -16.44 7.48 10.79
C GLU A 125 -15.27 6.97 11.64
N VAL A 126 -14.78 5.76 11.40
CA VAL A 126 -13.60 5.21 12.10
C VAL A 126 -12.32 5.98 11.74
N VAL A 127 -12.19 6.42 10.48
CA VAL A 127 -11.07 7.28 10.06
C VAL A 127 -11.12 8.64 10.79
N GLU A 128 -12.30 9.24 11.00
CA GLU A 128 -12.45 10.47 11.81
C GLU A 128 -11.94 10.29 13.22
N GLU A 129 -12.38 9.23 13.88
CA GLU A 129 -12.03 8.98 15.27
C GLU A 129 -10.52 8.79 15.43
N ILE A 130 -9.87 8.10 14.48
CA ILE A 130 -8.43 7.88 14.50
C ILE A 130 -7.65 9.17 14.20
N LEU A 131 -8.06 9.93 13.19
CA LEU A 131 -7.43 11.22 12.84
C LEU A 131 -7.59 12.23 13.99
N ASN A 132 -8.78 12.33 14.57
CA ASN A 132 -9.05 13.17 15.73
C ASN A 132 -8.22 12.72 16.95
N ALA A 133 -8.18 11.41 17.23
CA ALA A 133 -7.38 10.87 18.31
C ALA A 133 -5.90 11.24 18.18
N HIS A 134 -5.34 11.15 16.97
CA HIS A 134 -3.94 11.46 16.71
C HIS A 134 -3.64 12.98 16.75
N PHE A 135 -4.37 13.77 15.95
CA PHE A 135 -4.04 15.18 15.68
C PHE A 135 -4.72 16.17 16.61
N VAL A 136 -5.78 15.78 17.32
CA VAL A 136 -6.52 16.69 18.22
C VAL A 136 -6.33 16.26 19.67
N ALA A 137 -6.57 14.98 19.97
CA ALA A 137 -6.51 14.47 21.34
C ALA A 137 -5.11 14.02 21.78
N GLY A 138 -4.12 13.96 20.88
CA GLY A 138 -2.75 13.52 21.18
C GLY A 138 -2.65 12.09 21.72
N ARG A 139 -3.59 11.22 21.33
CA ARG A 139 -3.65 9.82 21.74
C ARG A 139 -2.80 8.93 20.82
N ASP A 140 -2.32 7.83 21.37
CA ASP A 140 -1.55 6.83 20.64
C ASP A 140 -2.49 5.94 19.80
N ILE A 141 -2.39 6.04 18.48
CA ILE A 141 -3.20 5.26 17.53
C ILE A 141 -2.68 3.84 17.27
N ASN A 142 -1.55 3.45 17.84
CA ASN A 142 -1.09 2.06 17.89
C ASN A 142 -1.52 1.38 19.21
N GLY A 143 -2.02 2.16 20.18
CA GLY A 143 -2.35 1.71 21.53
C GLY A 143 -3.72 1.03 21.63
N LEU A 144 -3.78 -0.08 22.37
CA LEU A 144 -5.04 -0.80 22.62
C LEU A 144 -6.04 0.04 23.43
N ASP A 145 -5.58 0.98 24.25
CA ASP A 145 -6.43 1.90 25.00
C ASP A 145 -7.29 2.79 24.09
N LEU A 146 -6.89 3.00 22.84
CA LEU A 146 -7.69 3.65 21.81
C LEU A 146 -8.42 2.63 20.93
N LEU A 147 -7.68 1.67 20.36
CA LEU A 147 -8.22 0.81 19.30
C LEU A 147 -9.26 -0.19 19.81
N ALA A 148 -9.13 -0.71 21.04
CA ALA A 148 -10.09 -1.70 21.55
C ALA A 148 -11.47 -1.08 21.86
N PRO A 149 -11.58 0.09 22.50
CA PRO A 149 -12.86 0.80 22.62
C PRO A 149 -13.49 1.15 21.27
N LEU A 150 -12.70 1.59 20.28
CA LEU A 150 -13.22 1.87 18.94
C LEU A 150 -13.74 0.58 18.26
N ALA A 151 -13.00 -0.52 18.38
CA ALA A 151 -13.46 -1.80 17.85
C ALA A 151 -14.78 -2.24 18.50
N GLU A 152 -14.93 -2.08 19.81
CA GLU A 152 -16.19 -2.38 20.50
C GLU A 152 -17.35 -1.48 20.04
N GLN A 153 -17.12 -0.17 19.98
CA GLN A 153 -18.11 0.83 19.55
C GLN A 153 -18.67 0.52 18.17
N TYR A 154 -17.79 0.19 17.21
CA TYR A 154 -18.15 -0.08 15.82
C TYR A 154 -18.37 -1.58 15.53
N ARG A 155 -18.33 -2.44 16.55
CA ARG A 155 -18.50 -3.91 16.45
C ARG A 155 -17.51 -4.58 15.48
N LEU A 156 -16.27 -4.11 15.50
CA LEU A 156 -15.17 -4.61 14.67
C LEU A 156 -14.39 -5.72 15.41
N PRO A 157 -13.61 -6.54 14.68
CA PRO A 157 -12.68 -7.47 15.29
C PRO A 157 -11.72 -6.78 16.26
N ALA A 158 -11.34 -7.48 17.33
CA ALA A 158 -10.41 -6.95 18.31
C ALA A 158 -9.07 -6.59 17.62
N PRO A 159 -8.49 -5.41 17.91
CA PRO A 159 -7.22 -5.01 17.32
C PRO A 159 -6.09 -5.91 17.81
N VAL A 160 -5.12 -6.16 16.93
CA VAL A 160 -3.92 -6.95 17.25
C VAL A 160 -2.82 -6.03 17.74
N ARG A 161 -2.22 -6.38 18.87
CA ARG A 161 -1.04 -5.70 19.39
C ARG A 161 0.20 -6.08 18.57
N LEU A 162 0.97 -5.08 18.16
CA LEU A 162 2.20 -5.25 17.37
C LEU A 162 3.48 -5.23 18.23
N GLU A 163 3.35 -5.35 19.55
CA GLU A 163 4.47 -5.37 20.50
C GLU A 163 5.08 -6.78 20.58
N ARG A 164 6.42 -6.85 20.62
CA ARG A 164 7.12 -8.09 20.95
C ARG A 164 7.27 -8.19 22.48
N GLU A 165 6.99 -9.34 23.06
CA GLU A 165 7.57 -9.67 24.37
C GLU A 165 9.09 -9.83 24.19
N GLY A 166 9.88 -8.81 24.56
CA GLY A 166 11.34 -8.86 24.59
C GLY A 166 12.02 -7.54 24.21
N SER A 167 12.84 -7.02 25.11
CA SER A 167 13.64 -5.81 24.95
C SER A 167 14.85 -6.04 24.05
N GLY A 168 14.77 -5.59 22.79
CA GLY A 168 15.91 -5.54 21.88
C GLY A 168 15.69 -4.50 20.77
N PRO A 169 16.75 -3.96 20.15
CA PRO A 169 16.69 -2.89 19.14
C PRO A 169 16.10 -3.33 17.77
N ALA A 170 15.32 -4.40 17.75
CA ALA A 170 14.64 -4.93 16.56
C ALA A 170 13.16 -4.49 16.52
N SER A 171 12.87 -3.25 16.92
CA SER A 171 11.53 -2.63 16.85
C SER A 171 11.17 -2.08 15.46
N ALA A 172 12.06 -2.23 14.47
CA ALA A 172 11.84 -1.74 13.12
C ALA A 172 11.18 -2.80 12.24
N LEU A 173 10.28 -2.32 11.35
CA LEU A 173 9.53 -3.04 10.33
C LEU A 173 8.15 -3.54 10.80
N ALA A 174 7.27 -2.62 11.23
CA ALA A 174 5.84 -2.86 11.40
C ALA A 174 5.20 -3.57 10.18
N TYR A 175 5.73 -3.33 8.97
CA TYR A 175 5.29 -3.97 7.73
C TYR A 175 5.87 -5.37 7.44
N LEU A 176 6.87 -5.83 8.22
CA LEU A 176 7.47 -7.18 8.11
C LEU A 176 7.28 -8.00 9.38
N GLN A 177 6.41 -7.56 10.30
CA GLN A 177 6.24 -8.30 11.54
C GLN A 177 5.77 -9.74 11.24
N PRO A 178 6.52 -10.76 11.68
CA PRO A 178 6.14 -12.17 11.54
C PRO A 178 4.96 -12.57 12.45
N GLY A 179 4.25 -11.61 13.05
CA GLY A 179 3.25 -11.82 14.08
C GLY A 179 1.86 -12.16 13.56
N PHE A 180 1.63 -12.09 12.25
CA PHE A 180 0.31 -12.39 11.70
C PHE A 180 0.21 -13.85 11.25
N PRO A 181 -0.83 -14.57 11.70
CA PRO A 181 -1.15 -15.87 11.15
C PRO A 181 -1.34 -15.76 9.62
N PRO A 182 -0.82 -16.72 8.82
CA PRO A 182 -1.02 -16.73 7.37
C PRO A 182 -2.49 -16.75 6.92
N ASP A 183 -3.39 -17.15 7.82
CA ASP A 183 -4.84 -17.22 7.69
C ASP A 183 -5.58 -16.00 8.25
N ASP A 184 -4.87 -14.96 8.72
CA ASP A 184 -5.46 -13.68 9.09
C ASP A 184 -5.96 -12.94 7.84
N LEU A 185 -7.25 -13.14 7.54
CA LEU A 185 -7.91 -12.57 6.35
C LEU A 185 -7.90 -11.04 6.37
N LEU A 186 -7.96 -10.42 7.55
CA LEU A 186 -7.97 -8.97 7.69
C LEU A 186 -6.58 -8.38 7.40
N GLU A 187 -5.52 -8.98 7.95
CA GLU A 187 -4.14 -8.62 7.58
C GLU A 187 -3.96 -8.75 6.08
N ARG A 188 -4.44 -9.86 5.49
CA ARG A 188 -4.34 -10.06 4.04
C ARG A 188 -5.06 -9.00 3.24
N ALA A 189 -6.32 -8.73 3.55
CA ALA A 189 -7.10 -7.70 2.84
C ALA A 189 -6.43 -6.32 2.94
N THR A 190 -5.92 -5.96 4.14
CA THR A 190 -5.21 -4.69 4.38
C THR A 190 -3.92 -4.61 3.56
N ARG A 191 -3.13 -5.69 3.56
CA ARG A 191 -1.87 -5.77 2.80
C ARG A 191 -2.09 -5.74 1.30
N GLU A 192 -3.07 -6.48 0.79
CA GLU A 192 -3.40 -6.47 -0.63
C GLU A 192 -3.86 -5.08 -1.08
N ALA A 193 -4.69 -4.40 -0.29
CA ALA A 193 -5.12 -3.03 -0.58
C ALA A 193 -3.93 -2.08 -0.74
N GLN A 194 -2.95 -2.14 0.18
CA GLN A 194 -1.70 -1.38 0.08
C GLN A 194 -0.92 -1.70 -1.19
N LEU A 195 -0.74 -3.00 -1.49
CA LEU A 195 0.02 -3.47 -2.66
C LEU A 195 -0.65 -3.07 -3.98
N PHE A 196 -1.98 -3.06 -4.05
CA PHE A 196 -2.69 -2.56 -5.22
C PHE A 196 -2.43 -1.07 -5.47
N GLY A 197 -2.36 -0.26 -4.40
CA GLY A 197 -1.97 1.16 -4.51
C GLY A 197 -0.56 1.33 -5.08
N GLN A 198 0.40 0.59 -4.54
CA GLN A 198 1.77 0.59 -5.05
C GLN A 198 1.84 0.15 -6.51
N ALA A 199 1.05 -0.85 -6.89
CA ALA A 199 1.03 -1.39 -8.25
C ALA A 199 0.50 -0.42 -9.30
N ILE A 200 -0.36 0.53 -8.92
CA ILE A 200 -0.87 1.60 -9.80
C ILE A 200 -0.06 2.89 -9.69
N GLY A 201 1.04 2.89 -8.93
CA GLY A 201 1.97 4.02 -8.83
C GLY A 201 1.65 5.02 -7.72
N VAL A 202 0.86 4.65 -6.70
CA VAL A 202 0.67 5.51 -5.52
C VAL A 202 1.98 5.57 -4.73
N THR A 203 2.55 6.77 -4.62
CA THR A 203 3.81 7.03 -3.92
C THR A 203 3.70 8.07 -2.81
N GLU A 204 2.55 8.72 -2.66
CA GLU A 204 2.36 9.86 -1.75
C GLU A 204 1.02 9.77 -1.03
N SER A 205 0.96 10.31 0.19
CA SER A 205 -0.26 10.48 0.98
C SER A 205 -0.69 11.95 0.99
N PRO A 206 -2.00 12.27 0.86
CA PRO A 206 -3.06 11.41 0.34
C PRO A 206 -3.04 11.36 -1.19
N THR A 207 -3.48 10.25 -1.79
CA THR A 207 -3.70 10.12 -3.24
C THR A 207 -5.13 9.65 -3.53
N PHE A 208 -5.83 10.35 -4.44
CA PHE A 208 -7.18 10.03 -4.86
C PHE A 208 -7.15 9.19 -6.14
N VAL A 209 -7.89 8.07 -6.13
CA VAL A 209 -7.93 7.11 -7.23
C VAL A 209 -9.39 6.83 -7.62
N ILE A 210 -9.67 6.81 -8.91
CA ILE A 210 -10.96 6.40 -9.48
C ILE A 210 -10.66 5.41 -10.60
N ASP A 211 -11.29 4.24 -10.57
CA ASP A 211 -11.14 3.19 -11.58
C ASP A 211 -9.66 2.86 -11.89
N GLN A 212 -8.85 2.64 -10.84
CA GLN A 212 -7.41 2.36 -10.92
C GLN A 212 -6.56 3.49 -11.55
N THR A 213 -7.15 4.67 -11.76
CA THR A 213 -6.46 5.85 -12.29
C THR A 213 -6.24 6.84 -11.15
N ILE A 214 -5.00 7.29 -10.97
CA ILE A 214 -4.69 8.39 -10.05
C ILE A 214 -5.32 9.67 -10.62
N VAL A 215 -6.24 10.25 -9.84
CA VAL A 215 -7.02 11.43 -10.21
C VAL A 215 -6.36 12.70 -9.68
N GLU A 216 -5.81 12.63 -8.47
CA GLU A 216 -5.15 13.75 -7.83
C GLU A 216 -4.21 13.28 -6.72
N VAL A 217 -3.13 14.03 -6.48
CA VAL A 217 -2.15 13.76 -5.43
C VAL A 217 -2.06 14.95 -4.49
N GLY A 218 -2.04 14.66 -3.19
CA GLY A 218 -1.99 15.65 -2.13
C GLY A 218 -3.36 16.26 -1.80
N ALA A 219 -3.37 17.09 -0.76
CA ALA A 219 -4.57 17.78 -0.30
C ALA A 219 -4.85 19.05 -1.13
N VAL A 220 -5.24 18.93 -2.40
CA VAL A 220 -5.63 20.10 -3.22
C VAL A 220 -6.94 20.72 -2.72
N SER A 221 -7.25 21.96 -3.12
CA SER A 221 -8.50 22.64 -2.74
C SER A 221 -9.76 21.86 -3.16
N ALA A 222 -10.86 22.01 -2.40
CA ALA A 222 -12.13 21.35 -2.68
C ALA A 222 -12.65 21.61 -4.10
N THR A 223 -12.48 22.83 -4.62
CA THR A 223 -12.89 23.20 -5.99
C THR A 223 -12.12 22.42 -7.05
N VAL A 224 -10.79 22.30 -6.90
CA VAL A 224 -9.95 21.53 -7.83
C VAL A 224 -10.33 20.06 -7.76
N LEU A 225 -10.45 19.51 -6.54
CA LEU A 225 -10.82 18.11 -6.35
C LEU A 225 -12.20 17.79 -6.94
N ALA A 226 -13.19 18.66 -6.77
CA ALA A 226 -14.52 18.51 -7.36
C ALA A 226 -14.46 18.48 -8.89
N ALA A 227 -13.69 19.38 -9.50
CA ALA A 227 -13.50 19.41 -10.95
C ALA A 227 -12.84 18.11 -11.46
N ARG A 228 -11.79 17.63 -10.79
CA ARG A 228 -11.10 16.37 -11.14
C ARG A 228 -12.02 15.16 -11.04
N ILE A 229 -12.78 15.03 -9.96
CA ILE A 229 -13.74 13.94 -9.78
C ILE A 229 -14.83 13.99 -10.87
N ALA A 230 -15.31 15.19 -11.21
CA ALA A 230 -16.33 15.37 -12.24
C ALA A 230 -15.86 14.94 -13.64
N GLU A 231 -14.56 14.98 -13.97
CA GLU A 231 -14.02 14.47 -15.24
C GLU A 231 -14.25 12.96 -15.44
N PHE A 232 -14.47 12.22 -14.34
CA PHE A 232 -14.74 10.77 -14.34
C PHE A 232 -16.25 10.45 -14.26
N ALA A 233 -17.10 11.45 -14.05
CA ALA A 233 -18.54 11.26 -13.99
C ALA A 233 -19.09 10.68 -15.31
N GLY A 234 -19.88 9.61 -15.22
CA GLY A 234 -20.52 8.98 -16.38
C GLY A 234 -19.58 8.15 -17.27
N ARG A 235 -18.29 8.00 -16.91
CA ARG A 235 -17.42 7.06 -17.61
C ARG A 235 -17.88 5.63 -17.34
N PRO A 236 -17.93 4.77 -18.37
CA PRO A 236 -18.28 3.36 -18.18
C PRO A 236 -17.16 2.66 -17.40
N VAL A 237 -17.52 2.07 -16.26
CA VAL A 237 -16.62 1.19 -15.51
C VAL A 237 -16.66 -0.18 -16.17
N SER A 238 -15.56 -0.58 -16.82
CA SER A 238 -15.40 -1.97 -17.26
C SER A 238 -14.80 -2.78 -16.12
N PRO A 239 -15.54 -3.73 -15.52
CA PRO A 239 -14.99 -4.56 -14.46
C PRO A 239 -13.85 -5.42 -15.05
N VAL A 240 -12.66 -5.27 -14.49
CA VAL A 240 -11.53 -6.16 -14.78
C VAL A 240 -11.69 -7.39 -13.88
N PRO A 241 -11.65 -8.62 -14.42
CA PRO A 241 -11.67 -9.82 -13.60
C PRO A 241 -10.57 -9.81 -12.53
N GLU A 242 -10.85 -10.37 -11.36
CA GLU A 242 -9.99 -10.25 -10.18
C GLU A 242 -8.61 -10.87 -10.41
N GLU A 243 -8.57 -12.01 -11.08
CA GLU A 243 -7.37 -12.71 -11.50
C GLU A 243 -6.50 -11.83 -12.41
N VAL A 244 -7.12 -11.12 -13.37
CA VAL A 244 -6.42 -10.22 -14.30
C VAL A 244 -5.88 -9.02 -13.54
N ARG A 245 -6.67 -8.46 -12.62
CA ARG A 245 -6.25 -7.34 -11.76
C ARG A 245 -5.02 -7.72 -10.93
N ARG A 246 -5.02 -8.90 -10.29
CA ARG A 246 -3.91 -9.42 -9.48
C ARG A 246 -2.66 -9.68 -10.30
N VAL A 247 -2.78 -10.32 -11.46
CA VAL A 247 -1.62 -10.61 -12.32
C VAL A 247 -0.99 -9.33 -12.87
N ARG A 248 -1.81 -8.35 -13.28
CA ARG A 248 -1.31 -7.02 -13.71
C ARG A 248 -0.59 -6.32 -12.56
N ALA A 249 -1.21 -6.28 -11.38
CA ALA A 249 -0.62 -5.64 -10.22
C ALA A 249 0.70 -6.32 -9.79
N ALA A 250 0.74 -7.64 -9.78
CA ALA A 250 1.95 -8.41 -9.45
C ALA A 250 3.10 -8.08 -10.42
N ARG A 251 2.81 -7.94 -11.73
CA ARG A 251 3.80 -7.53 -12.72
C ARG A 251 4.32 -6.12 -12.44
N SER A 252 3.44 -5.15 -12.22
CA SER A 252 3.83 -3.77 -11.89
C SER A 252 4.70 -3.71 -10.62
N LEU A 253 4.35 -4.49 -9.59
CA LEU A 253 5.14 -4.58 -8.36
C LEU A 253 6.53 -5.15 -8.60
N LEU A 254 6.65 -6.20 -9.43
CA LEU A 254 7.95 -6.77 -9.78
C LEU A 254 8.82 -5.74 -10.52
N GLU A 255 8.24 -4.98 -11.45
CA GLU A 255 8.92 -3.90 -12.17
C GLU A 255 9.35 -2.76 -11.24
N ALA A 256 8.52 -2.44 -10.24
CA ALA A 256 8.81 -1.49 -9.16
C ALA A 256 9.76 -2.04 -8.08
N ARG A 257 10.44 -3.17 -8.32
CA ARG A 257 11.38 -3.83 -7.39
C ARG A 257 10.74 -4.26 -6.06
N ASN A 258 9.45 -4.60 -6.06
CA ASN A 258 8.73 -5.23 -4.96
C ASN A 258 8.35 -6.70 -5.30
N PRO A 259 9.33 -7.61 -5.38
CA PRO A 259 9.08 -9.01 -5.74
C PRO A 259 8.30 -9.78 -4.66
N ARG A 260 8.41 -9.39 -3.39
CA ARG A 260 7.63 -10.01 -2.30
C ARG A 260 6.15 -9.66 -2.42
N GLY A 261 5.83 -8.39 -2.71
CA GLY A 261 4.46 -7.95 -3.01
C GLY A 261 3.89 -8.66 -4.24
N SER A 262 4.70 -8.85 -5.29
CA SER A 262 4.32 -9.66 -6.45
C SER A 262 3.92 -11.09 -6.04
N LEU A 263 4.75 -11.79 -5.27
CA LEU A 263 4.43 -13.15 -4.80
C LEU A 263 3.19 -13.18 -3.92
N TYR A 264 3.02 -12.17 -3.08
CA TYR A 264 1.87 -12.03 -2.18
C TYR A 264 0.55 -11.95 -2.96
N LEU A 265 0.49 -11.13 -4.03
CA LEU A 265 -0.70 -10.99 -4.86
C LEU A 265 -0.99 -12.22 -5.74
N LEU A 266 0.04 -13.00 -6.10
CA LEU A 266 -0.11 -14.23 -6.88
C LEU A 266 -0.54 -15.43 -6.05
N ALA A 267 -0.23 -15.45 -4.76
CA ALA A 267 -0.51 -16.58 -3.86
C ALA A 267 -1.96 -17.11 -3.89
N PRO A 268 -3.03 -16.29 -3.93
CA PRO A 268 -4.39 -16.81 -3.93
C PRO A 268 -4.82 -17.41 -5.28
N LEU A 269 -4.10 -17.12 -6.38
CA LEU A 269 -4.42 -17.66 -7.71
C LEU A 269 -3.81 -19.05 -7.94
N ARG A 270 -2.84 -19.46 -7.11
CA ARG A 270 -2.11 -20.72 -7.30
C ARG A 270 -2.99 -21.97 -7.44
N PRO A 271 -4.05 -22.19 -6.63
CA PRO A 271 -4.87 -23.40 -6.75
C PRO A 271 -5.52 -23.59 -8.13
N GLU A 272 -5.76 -22.50 -8.86
CA GLU A 272 -6.45 -22.52 -10.15
C GLU A 272 -5.47 -22.36 -11.33
N TYR A 273 -4.38 -21.61 -11.15
CA TYR A 273 -3.47 -21.22 -12.23
C TYR A 273 -2.08 -21.88 -12.16
N ASP A 274 -1.77 -22.70 -11.15
CA ASP A 274 -0.54 -23.50 -11.13
C ASP A 274 -0.47 -24.37 -12.41
N GLY A 275 0.68 -24.35 -13.08
CA GLY A 275 0.89 -24.97 -14.38
C GLY A 275 0.57 -24.12 -15.61
N ASP A 276 -0.06 -22.94 -15.48
CA ASP A 276 -0.15 -21.96 -16.57
C ASP A 276 1.23 -21.33 -16.83
N ARG A 277 1.67 -21.31 -18.08
CA ARG A 277 3.03 -20.86 -18.42
C ARG A 277 3.30 -19.41 -18.00
N GLY A 278 2.36 -18.51 -18.25
CA GLY A 278 2.52 -17.08 -17.97
C GLY A 278 2.56 -16.81 -16.48
N PHE A 279 1.65 -17.43 -15.74
CA PHE A 279 1.58 -17.36 -14.28
C PHE A 279 2.84 -17.90 -13.62
N GLU A 280 3.32 -19.06 -14.08
CA GLU A 280 4.47 -19.72 -13.48
C GLU A 280 5.79 -19.01 -13.80
N THR A 281 5.92 -18.47 -15.01
CA THR A 281 7.07 -17.64 -15.38
C THR A 281 7.12 -16.38 -14.54
N LEU A 282 5.99 -15.71 -14.30
CA LEU A 282 5.95 -14.53 -13.43
C LEU A 282 6.31 -14.88 -11.99
N THR A 283 5.82 -16.00 -11.47
CA THR A 283 6.16 -16.50 -10.13
C THR A 283 7.65 -16.79 -10.00
N ALA A 284 8.27 -17.48 -10.98
CA ALA A 284 9.70 -17.76 -10.98
C ALA A 284 10.55 -16.48 -11.02
N ARG A 285 10.17 -15.50 -11.84
CA ARG A 285 10.82 -14.17 -11.87
C ARG A 285 10.76 -13.49 -10.51
N ALA A 286 9.60 -13.51 -9.86
CA ALA A 286 9.43 -12.90 -8.55
C ALA A 286 10.23 -13.61 -7.45
N LEU A 287 10.28 -14.95 -7.44
CA LEU A 287 11.13 -15.74 -6.52
C LEU A 287 12.62 -15.44 -6.68
N ALA A 288 13.10 -15.37 -7.93
CA ALA A 288 14.48 -15.03 -8.21
C ALA A 288 14.81 -13.61 -7.73
N ALA A 289 13.92 -12.64 -7.99
CA ALA A 289 14.08 -11.26 -7.57
C ALA A 289 13.98 -11.08 -6.03
N SER A 290 13.19 -11.89 -5.31
CA SER A 290 13.05 -11.80 -3.85
C SER A 290 14.23 -12.37 -3.05
N ALA A 291 15.29 -12.82 -3.73
CA ALA A 291 16.41 -13.56 -3.17
C ALA A 291 16.02 -14.92 -2.54
N SER A 292 14.85 -15.44 -2.88
CA SER A 292 14.40 -16.79 -2.53
C SER A 292 15.00 -17.80 -3.52
N LEU A 293 16.33 -17.92 -3.53
CA LEU A 293 17.08 -18.55 -4.61
C LEU A 293 16.83 -20.05 -4.75
N GLU A 294 16.72 -20.80 -3.66
CA GLU A 294 16.39 -22.23 -3.73
C GLU A 294 14.96 -22.48 -4.23
N PRO A 295 13.92 -21.81 -3.70
CA PRO A 295 12.59 -21.85 -4.31
C PRO A 295 12.57 -21.45 -5.79
N ALA A 296 13.33 -20.41 -6.18
CA ALA A 296 13.46 -19.99 -7.56
C ALA A 296 14.09 -21.09 -8.43
N ARG A 297 15.18 -21.70 -7.97
CA ARG A 297 15.89 -22.78 -8.67
C ARG A 297 14.98 -23.99 -8.88
N THR A 298 14.31 -24.46 -7.83
CA THR A 298 13.35 -25.58 -7.93
C THR A 298 12.27 -25.26 -8.96
N LYS A 299 11.69 -24.06 -8.89
CA LYS A 299 10.65 -23.67 -9.83
C LYS A 299 11.14 -23.61 -11.27
N LEU A 300 12.30 -22.99 -11.50
CA LEU A 300 12.89 -22.88 -12.83
C LEU A 300 13.24 -24.24 -13.43
N ALA A 301 13.63 -25.22 -12.60
CA ALA A 301 13.90 -26.58 -13.06
C ALA A 301 12.63 -27.26 -13.57
N GLU A 302 11.51 -27.14 -12.84
CA GLU A 302 10.19 -27.64 -13.27
C GLU A 302 9.76 -27.00 -14.60
N LEU A 303 9.96 -25.68 -14.77
CA LEU A 303 9.57 -24.99 -15.99
C LEU A 303 10.44 -25.40 -17.19
N LEU A 304 11.75 -25.55 -16.99
CA LEU A 304 12.68 -25.96 -18.05
C LEU A 304 12.53 -27.43 -18.44
N GLU A 305 12.02 -28.28 -17.56
CA GLU A 305 11.64 -29.66 -17.94
C GLU A 305 10.49 -29.64 -18.96
N ARG A 306 9.55 -28.70 -18.81
CA ARG A 306 8.39 -28.56 -19.70
C ARG A 306 8.66 -27.71 -20.94
N TRP A 307 9.51 -26.69 -20.81
CA TRP A 307 9.84 -25.71 -21.85
C TRP A 307 11.37 -25.50 -21.94
N PRO A 308 12.12 -26.53 -22.36
CA PRO A 308 13.59 -26.46 -22.41
C PRO A 308 14.12 -25.45 -23.44
N ASP A 309 13.29 -25.08 -24.41
CA ASP A 309 13.54 -24.16 -25.51
C ASP A 309 13.17 -22.69 -25.21
N ASP A 310 12.86 -22.36 -23.96
CA ASP A 310 12.63 -20.99 -23.53
C ASP A 310 13.93 -20.29 -23.13
N ALA A 311 14.44 -19.41 -24.00
CA ALA A 311 15.70 -18.69 -23.79
C ALA A 311 15.69 -17.84 -22.52
N TYR A 312 14.55 -17.25 -22.17
CA TYR A 312 14.42 -16.41 -20.97
C TYR A 312 14.47 -17.25 -19.69
N LEU A 313 13.82 -18.42 -19.66
CA LEU A 313 13.92 -19.34 -18.54
C LEU A 313 15.34 -19.86 -18.34
N GLN A 314 16.07 -20.15 -19.43
CA GLN A 314 17.49 -20.53 -19.38
C GLN A 314 18.33 -19.39 -18.78
N LEU A 315 18.12 -18.15 -19.22
CA LEU A 315 18.81 -16.97 -18.69
C LEU A 315 18.54 -16.80 -17.19
N LEU A 316 17.27 -16.90 -16.78
CA LEU A 316 16.86 -16.72 -15.40
C LEU A 316 17.39 -17.84 -14.49
N MET A 317 17.42 -19.09 -14.97
CA MET A 317 18.07 -20.21 -14.28
C MET A 317 19.58 -19.95 -14.11
N GLY A 318 20.28 -19.60 -15.20
CA GLY A 318 21.70 -19.30 -15.16
C GLY A 318 22.04 -18.19 -14.16
N LYS A 319 21.29 -17.08 -14.15
CA LYS A 319 21.44 -15.98 -13.18
C LYS A 319 21.16 -16.41 -11.74
N THR A 320 20.15 -17.25 -11.53
CA THR A 320 19.80 -17.78 -10.20
C THR A 320 20.91 -18.70 -9.67
N LEU A 321 21.39 -19.64 -10.50
CA LEU A 321 22.48 -20.55 -10.18
C LEU A 321 23.80 -19.79 -9.92
N LYS A 322 24.09 -18.75 -10.69
CA LYS A 322 25.27 -17.89 -10.48
C LYS A 322 25.23 -17.23 -9.09
N ARG A 323 24.07 -16.72 -8.67
CA ARG A 323 23.88 -16.15 -7.32
C ARG A 323 23.97 -17.18 -6.20
N LEU A 324 23.67 -18.45 -6.49
CA LEU A 324 23.86 -19.59 -5.58
C LEU A 324 25.31 -20.11 -5.56
N GLY A 325 26.17 -19.69 -6.49
CA GLY A 325 27.50 -20.28 -6.66
C GLY A 325 27.48 -21.71 -7.21
N HIS A 326 26.43 -22.08 -7.95
CA HIS A 326 26.26 -23.42 -8.49
C HIS A 326 27.03 -23.61 -9.82
N PRO A 327 27.73 -24.74 -10.03
CA PRO A 327 28.63 -24.94 -11.18
C PRO A 327 27.91 -24.94 -12.54
N ASP A 328 26.64 -25.35 -12.59
CA ASP A 328 25.88 -25.40 -13.84
C ASP A 328 25.41 -24.02 -14.35
N ALA A 329 25.73 -22.92 -13.66
CA ALA A 329 25.30 -21.58 -14.05
C ALA A 329 25.72 -21.23 -15.49
N ASP A 330 26.99 -21.44 -15.83
CA ASP A 330 27.55 -21.08 -17.14
C ASP A 330 26.93 -21.89 -18.27
N LYS A 331 26.55 -23.15 -18.01
CA LYS A 331 25.83 -23.99 -18.96
C LYS A 331 24.50 -23.35 -19.35
N HIS A 332 23.70 -22.94 -18.36
CA HIS A 332 22.39 -22.34 -18.61
C HIS A 332 22.49 -20.95 -19.28
N LEU A 333 23.48 -20.13 -18.88
CA LEU A 333 23.75 -18.86 -19.54
C LEU A 333 24.15 -19.05 -21.01
N SER A 334 25.04 -20.01 -21.28
CA SER A 334 25.47 -20.33 -22.66
C SER A 334 24.31 -20.80 -23.53
N LEU A 335 23.41 -21.64 -22.98
CA LEU A 335 22.20 -22.07 -23.68
C LEU A 335 21.30 -20.88 -24.00
N ALA A 336 21.04 -20.00 -23.02
CA ALA A 336 20.23 -18.80 -23.22
C ALA A 336 20.78 -17.93 -24.36
N THR A 337 22.08 -17.65 -24.35
CA THR A 337 22.75 -16.84 -25.37
C THR A 337 22.75 -17.51 -26.76
N ALA A 338 22.87 -18.83 -26.81
CA ALA A 338 22.79 -19.57 -28.07
C ALA A 338 21.39 -19.53 -28.69
N MET A 339 20.35 -19.43 -27.86
CA MET A 339 18.95 -19.38 -28.27
C MET A 339 18.50 -17.96 -28.61
N ASP A 340 18.98 -16.97 -27.85
CA ASP A 340 18.73 -15.55 -28.07
C ASP A 340 20.04 -14.75 -27.88
N PRO A 341 20.68 -14.32 -29.00
CA PRO A 341 21.93 -13.57 -28.95
C PRO A 341 21.84 -12.20 -28.25
N GLU A 342 20.64 -11.64 -28.04
CA GLU A 342 20.49 -10.38 -27.27
C GLU A 342 20.94 -10.54 -25.81
N TYR A 343 21.07 -11.77 -25.32
CA TYR A 343 21.57 -12.08 -23.98
C TYR A 343 23.10 -12.18 -23.88
N LEU A 344 23.87 -11.84 -24.93
CA LEU A 344 25.34 -11.79 -24.90
C LEU A 344 25.89 -10.75 -23.89
N ASP A 345 25.16 -9.66 -23.66
CA ASP A 345 25.63 -8.49 -22.91
C ASP A 345 25.19 -8.47 -21.42
N PHE A 346 24.52 -9.53 -20.95
CA PHE A 346 23.92 -9.63 -19.61
C PHE A 346 24.49 -10.78 -18.77
#